data_AF-A0A0G1TFY6-F1
#
_entry.id   AF-A0A0G1TFY6-F1
#
_cell.length_a   1.000
_cell.length_b   1.000
_cell.length_c   1.000
_cell.angle_alpha   90.00
_cell.angle_beta   90.00
_cell.angle_gamma   90.00
#
_symmetry.space_group_name_H-M   'P 1'
#
loop_
_entity.id
_entity.type
_entity.pdbx_description
1 polymer ?
#
loop_
_entity_poly.entity_id
_entity_poly.type
_entity_poly.pdbx_seq_one_letter_code
_entity_poly.pdbx_strand_id
1 'polypeptide(L)'
;MDQNEQYKSIMSEIIGKQIIILGPNVAVMRARKVPNLVINDDGTVASITGDPSEAMGKLIDSYVELSGQIVKNTLGSIFTKYPEIKQAS
;
A
#
# COMPACT_ATOMS: atom_id res chain seq x y z
N MET A 1 6.00 22.67 -12.72
CA MET A 1 6.21 21.21 -12.79
C MET A 1 5.05 20.64 -13.58
N ASP A 2 5.32 19.65 -14.43
CA ASP A 2 4.27 18.89 -15.10
C ASP A 2 3.41 18.17 -14.04
N GLN A 3 2.10 18.09 -14.26
CA GLN A 3 1.15 17.49 -13.33
C GLN A 3 1.51 16.01 -13.08
N ASN A 4 1.98 15.30 -14.11
CA ASN A 4 2.40 13.91 -13.99
C ASN A 4 3.63 13.75 -13.07
N GLU A 5 4.61 14.66 -13.16
CA GLU A 5 5.77 14.67 -12.25
C GLU A 5 5.36 14.97 -10.80
N GLN A 6 4.34 15.82 -10.59
CA GLN A 6 3.80 16.06 -9.25
C GLN A 6 3.15 14.80 -8.67
N TYR A 7 2.37 14.06 -9.47
CA TYR A 7 1.81 12.77 -9.06
C TYR A 7 2.90 11.76 -8.70
N LYS A 8 3.93 11.61 -9.55
CA LYS A 8 5.08 10.73 -9.27
C LYS A 8 5.76 11.08 -7.95
N SER A 9 6.00 12.37 -7.68
CA SER A 9 6.60 12.82 -6.42
C SER A 9 5.74 12.42 -5.22
N ILE A 10 4.45 12.75 -5.25
CA ILE A 10 3.53 12.46 -4.13
C ILE A 10 3.39 10.94 -3.91
N MET A 11 3.25 10.16 -4.98
CA MET A 11 3.19 8.69 -4.87
C MET A 11 4.48 8.12 -4.27
N SER A 12 5.64 8.63 -4.69
CA SER A 12 6.94 8.21 -4.16
C SER A 12 7.06 8.54 -2.68
N GLU A 13 6.59 9.72 -2.25
CA GLU A 13 6.54 10.10 -0.83
C GLU A 13 5.61 9.20 -0.02
N ILE A 14 4.44 8.84 -0.56
CA ILE A 14 3.52 7.90 0.08
C ILE A 14 4.21 6.54 0.26
N ILE A 15 4.83 6.01 -0.81
CA ILE A 15 5.56 4.74 -0.75
C ILE A 15 6.69 4.83 0.27
N GLY A 16 7.46 5.92 0.28
CA GLY A 16 8.51 6.17 1.26
C GLY A 16 8.02 6.14 2.71
N LYS A 17 6.85 6.74 2.99
CA LYS A 17 6.23 6.64 4.31
C LYS A 17 5.81 5.20 4.64
N GLN A 18 5.30 4.45 3.67
CA GLN A 18 4.94 3.05 3.86
C GLN A 18 6.17 2.15 4.05
N ILE A 19 7.32 2.46 3.45
CA ILE A 19 8.58 1.76 3.70
C ILE A 19 8.97 1.83 5.18
N ILE A 20 8.77 2.98 5.82
CA ILE A 20 9.06 3.15 7.25
C ILE A 20 8.14 2.28 8.12
N ILE A 21 6.87 2.13 7.72
CA ILE A 21 5.84 1.41 8.51
C ILE A 21 5.88 -0.10 8.27
N LEU A 22 6.00 -0.52 7.01
CA LEU A 22 5.84 -1.92 6.57
C LEU A 22 7.18 -2.59 6.23
N GLY A 23 8.26 -1.82 6.15
CA GLY A 23 9.55 -2.25 5.61
C GLY A 23 9.62 -2.12 4.08
N PRO A 24 10.84 -2.02 3.52
CA PRO A 24 11.07 -1.71 2.10
C PRO A 24 10.45 -2.74 1.16
N ASN A 25 10.63 -4.02 1.46
CA ASN A 25 10.17 -5.10 0.60
C ASN A 25 8.65 -5.12 0.47
N VAL A 26 7.92 -5.00 1.58
CA VAL A 26 6.45 -5.09 1.59
C VAL A 26 5.85 -3.87 0.92
N ALA A 27 6.35 -2.67 1.23
CA ALA A 27 5.85 -1.44 0.65
C ALA A 27 6.02 -1.41 -0.87
N VAL A 28 7.24 -1.65 -1.36
CA VAL A 28 7.53 -1.66 -2.81
C VAL A 28 6.78 -2.77 -3.52
N MET A 29 6.74 -3.98 -2.96
CA MET A 29 5.96 -5.10 -3.53
C MET A 29 4.48 -4.74 -3.66
N ARG A 30 3.91 -4.06 -2.66
CA ARG A 30 2.49 -3.68 -2.67
C ARG A 30 2.21 -2.58 -3.70
N ALA A 31 3.08 -1.58 -3.81
CA ALA A 31 2.99 -0.54 -4.84
C ALA A 31 3.08 -1.12 -6.26
N ARG A 32 3.96 -2.11 -6.49
CA ARG A 32 4.10 -2.79 -7.79
C ARG A 32 2.87 -3.57 -8.25
N LYS A 33 1.93 -3.87 -7.34
CA LYS A 33 0.67 -4.53 -7.71
C LYS A 33 -0.35 -3.55 -8.32
N VAL A 34 -0.12 -2.25 -8.17
CA VAL A 34 -0.99 -1.25 -8.78
C VAL A 34 -0.73 -1.27 -10.29
N PRO A 35 -1.76 -1.62 -11.10
CA PRO A 35 -1.59 -1.59 -12.54
C PRO A 35 -1.25 -0.17 -12.98
N ASN A 36 -0.49 -0.05 -14.06
CA ASN A 36 -0.10 1.23 -14.66
C ASN A 36 0.94 2.05 -13.87
N LEU A 37 1.52 1.51 -12.80
CA LEU A 37 2.67 2.08 -12.11
C LEU A 37 3.92 1.23 -12.34
N VAL A 38 5.04 1.90 -12.64
CA VAL A 38 6.37 1.29 -12.60
C VAL A 38 7.11 1.87 -11.41
N ILE A 39 7.50 1.00 -10.47
CA ILE A 39 8.13 1.37 -9.20
C ILE A 39 9.55 0.80 -9.16
N ASN A 40 10.52 1.68 -8.93
CA ASN A 40 11.92 1.32 -8.72
C ASN A 40 12.09 0.58 -7.38
N ASP A 41 13.23 -0.10 -7.20
CA ASP A 41 13.50 -0.86 -5.97
C ASP A 41 13.60 0.02 -4.71
N ASP A 42 13.89 1.31 -4.88
CA ASP A 42 13.94 2.30 -3.79
C ASP A 42 12.56 2.88 -3.42
N GLY A 43 11.49 2.47 -4.12
CA GLY A 43 10.14 2.95 -3.91
C GLY A 43 9.77 4.24 -4.67
N THR A 44 10.66 4.74 -5.54
CA THR A 44 10.33 5.86 -6.42
C THR A 44 9.48 5.42 -7.61
N VAL A 45 8.54 6.27 -8.03
CA VAL A 45 7.71 6.03 -9.22
C VAL A 45 8.48 6.42 -10.47
N ALA A 46 8.84 5.44 -11.28
CA ALA A 46 9.53 5.65 -12.55
C ALA A 46 8.60 6.19 -13.64
N SER A 47 7.41 5.60 -13.77
CA SER A 47 6.42 6.01 -14.77
C SER A 47 4.99 5.71 -14.35
N ILE A 48 4.08 6.53 -14.85
CA ILE A 48 2.63 6.37 -14.72
C ILE A 48 2.05 6.29 -16.13
N THR A 49 1.25 5.26 -16.41
CA THR A 49 0.52 5.15 -17.68
C THR A 49 -0.98 5.38 -17.46
N GLY A 50 -1.68 6.04 -18.40
CA GLY A 50 -3.09 6.37 -18.23
C GLY A 50 -3.31 7.55 -17.28
N ASP A 51 -4.41 7.54 -16.51
CA ASP A 51 -4.78 8.63 -15.59
C ASP A 51 -3.99 8.55 -14.26
N PRO A 52 -3.14 9.55 -13.94
CA PRO A 52 -2.39 9.57 -12.69
C PRO A 52 -3.25 9.66 -11.43
N SER A 53 -4.42 10.29 -11.51
CA SER A 53 -5.33 10.40 -10.37
C SER A 53 -5.91 9.03 -9.99
N GLU A 54 -6.31 8.25 -11.00
CA GLU A 54 -6.80 6.89 -10.81
C GLU A 54 -5.70 5.97 -10.26
N ALA A 55 -4.48 6.07 -10.79
CA ALA A 55 -3.34 5.30 -10.29
C ALA A 55 -3.01 5.63 -8.82
N MET A 56 -3.14 6.91 -8.41
CA MET A 56 -2.98 7.33 -7.01
C MET A 56 -4.04 6.70 -6.11
N GLY A 57 -5.30 6.74 -6.52
CA GLY A 57 -6.40 6.12 -5.78
C GLY A 57 -6.12 4.63 -5.53
N LYS A 58 -5.76 3.90 -6.59
CA LYS A 58 -5.42 2.47 -6.51
C LYS A 58 -4.22 2.19 -5.61
N LEU A 59 -3.22 3.07 -5.60
CA LEU A 59 -2.08 2.95 -4.69
C LEU A 59 -2.50 3.07 -3.23
N ILE A 60 -3.33 4.06 -2.91
CA ILE A 60 -3.86 4.27 -1.55
C ILE A 60 -4.71 3.07 -1.13
N ASP A 61 -5.66 2.65 -1.96
CA ASP A 61 -6.54 1.51 -1.70
C ASP A 61 -5.74 0.23 -1.44
N SER A 62 -4.68 0.02 -2.23
CA SER A 62 -3.78 -1.12 -2.06
C SER A 62 -3.17 -1.17 -0.65
N TYR A 63 -2.74 -0.04 -0.09
CA TYR A 63 -2.19 0.00 1.27
C TYR A 63 -3.24 -0.11 2.36
N VAL A 64 -4.43 0.47 2.16
CA VAL A 64 -5.57 0.34 3.09
C VAL A 64 -6.00 -1.11 3.20
N GLU A 65 -6.15 -1.81 2.07
CA GLU A 65 -6.52 -3.23 2.04
C GLU A 65 -5.50 -4.09 2.79
N LEU A 66 -4.20 -3.87 2.55
CA LEU A 66 -3.13 -4.59 3.24
C LEU A 66 -3.18 -4.35 4.75
N SER A 67 -3.37 -3.11 5.18
CA SER A 67 -3.48 -2.75 6.61
C SER A 67 -4.67 -3.47 7.26
N GLY A 68 -5.81 -3.52 6.58
CA GLY A 68 -6.98 -4.28 7.03
C GLY A 68 -6.70 -5.78 7.15
N GLN A 69 -5.97 -6.36 6.20
CA GLN A 69 -5.55 -7.78 6.26
C GLN A 69 -4.59 -8.04 7.41
N ILE A 70 -3.61 -7.16 7.66
CA ILE A 70 -2.67 -7.29 8.78
C ILE A 70 -3.44 -7.31 10.11
N VAL A 71 -4.38 -6.38 10.30
CA VAL A 71 -5.21 -6.33 11.51
C VAL A 71 -6.05 -7.60 11.64
N LYS A 72 -6.76 -8.00 10.57
CA LYS A 72 -7.60 -9.22 10.58
C LYS A 72 -6.80 -10.47 10.92
N ASN A 73 -5.64 -10.66 10.30
CA ASN A 73 -4.79 -11.83 10.52
C ASN A 73 -4.23 -11.86 11.95
N THR A 74 -3.82 -10.70 12.47
CA THR A 74 -3.31 -10.57 13.84
C THR A 74 -4.41 -10.89 14.86
N LEU A 75 -5.60 -10.29 14.72
CA LEU A 75 -6.73 -10.54 15.61
C LEU A 75 -7.23 -11.98 15.51
N GLY A 76 -7.31 -12.56 14.32
CA GLY A 76 -7.69 -13.97 14.13
C GLY A 76 -6.75 -14.94 14.85
N SER A 77 -5.44 -14.67 14.81
CA SER A 77 -4.42 -15.42 15.56
C SER A 77 -4.61 -15.27 17.08
N ILE A 78 -4.95 -14.07 17.56
CA ILE A 78 -5.24 -13.83 18.97
C ILE A 78 -6.50 -14.59 19.41
N PHE A 79 -7.60 -14.52 18.66
CA PHE A 79 -8.84 -15.22 19.03
C PHE A 79 -8.68 -16.75 19.02
N THR A 80 -7.80 -17.28 18.18
CA THR A 80 -7.45 -18.71 18.22
C THR A 80 -6.81 -19.10 19.57
N LYS A 81 -6.16 -18.16 20.26
CA LYS A 81 -5.62 -18.37 21.62
C LYS A 81 -6.66 -18.21 22.73
N TYR A 82 -7.79 -17.57 22.46
CA TYR A 82 -8.87 -17.28 23.43
C TYR A 82 -10.24 -17.72 22.87
N PRO A 83 -10.45 -19.04 22.64
CA PRO A 83 -11.66 -19.57 21.99
C PRO A 83 -12.97 -19.32 22.76
N GLU A 84 -12.88 -19.00 24.06
CA GLU A 84 -14.00 -18.69 24.93
C GLU A 84 -14.60 -17.30 24.70
N ILE A 85 -13.87 -16.40 24.04
CA ILE A 85 -14.35 -15.04 23.73
C ILE A 85 -15.18 -15.10 22.44
N LYS A 86 -16.50 -14.91 22.54
CA LYS A 86 -17.39 -14.80 21.38
C LYS A 86 -17.20 -13.45 20.70
N GLN A 87 -16.87 -13.48 19.41
CA GLN A 87 -16.86 -12.28 18.57
C GLN A 87 -18.29 -11.76 18.38
N ALA A 88 -18.51 -10.46 18.54
CA ALA A 88 -19.74 -9.83 18.05
C ALA A 88 -19.66 -9.79 16.51
N SER A 89 -20.56 -10.52 15.85
CA SER A 89 -20.71 -10.56 14.40
C SER A 89 -21.21 -9.24 13.83
#